data_AF-A0A850T479-F1
#
_entry.id   AF-A0A850T479-F1
#
_cell.length_a   1.000
_cell.length_b   1.000
_cell.length_c   1.000
_cell.angle_alpha   90.00
_cell.angle_beta   90.00
_cell.angle_gamma   90.00
#
_symmetry.space_group_name_H-M   'P 1'
#
loop_
_entity.id
_entity.type
_entity.pdbx_description
1 polymer ?
#
loop_
_entity_poly.entity_id
_entity_poly.type
_entity_poly.pdbx_seq_one_letter_code
_entity_poly.pdbx_strand_id
1 'polypeptide(L)'
;MGAGVDAATLCALIRTGERTMEEEKWKNVIKRYYTPEEQAVWRAKKSEMAKEAGFDQAGYAQAWSDLAGRIEAALPLDPASNKAQAFLDEWNKLLEPFTRMATPDMMKGAARFWDRMDEWSGEVKSPISAAVWAFMKEVGAKRKAASGA
;
A
#
# COMPACT_ATOMS: atom_id res chain seq x y z
N MET A 1 15.97 2.48 -2.02
CA MET A 1 14.54 2.84 -2.01
C MET A 1 13.78 1.59 -1.62
N GLY A 2 13.07 1.62 -0.50
CA GLY A 2 12.23 0.51 -0.04
C GLY A 2 10.95 1.11 0.50
N ALA A 3 10.12 1.63 -0.40
CA ALA A 3 8.73 1.89 -0.06
C ALA A 3 8.03 0.55 -0.30
N GLY A 4 7.64 -0.09 0.79
CA GLY A 4 7.04 -1.41 0.80
C GLY A 4 5.87 -1.47 -0.17
N VAL A 5 5.71 -2.65 -0.79
CA VAL A 5 4.55 -3.06 -1.57
C VAL A 5 3.30 -2.53 -0.89
N ASP A 6 2.62 -1.49 -1.39
CA ASP A 6 1.50 -0.99 -0.59
C ASP A 6 0.27 -1.87 -0.78
N ALA A 7 -0.26 -2.32 0.35
CA ALA A 7 -1.40 -3.20 0.39
C ALA A 7 -2.63 -2.61 -0.28
N ALA A 8 -2.76 -1.28 -0.41
CA ALA A 8 -3.89 -0.68 -1.08
C ALA A 8 -3.81 -0.79 -2.62
N THR A 9 -2.61 -0.83 -3.23
CA THR A 9 -2.47 -1.20 -4.66
C THR A 9 -2.91 -2.64 -4.86
N LEU A 10 -2.46 -3.52 -3.96
CA LEU A 10 -2.85 -4.90 -4.00
C LEU A 10 -4.33 -5.08 -3.57
N CYS A 11 -4.89 -4.26 -2.70
CA CYS A 11 -6.31 -4.29 -2.33
C CYS A 11 -7.18 -3.83 -3.50
N ALA A 12 -6.73 -2.84 -4.27
CA ALA A 12 -7.37 -2.43 -5.52
C ALA A 12 -7.31 -3.54 -6.59
N LEU A 13 -6.17 -4.24 -6.70
CA LEU A 13 -6.01 -5.42 -7.55
C LEU A 13 -6.79 -6.65 -7.03
N ILE A 14 -6.98 -6.77 -5.71
CA ILE A 14 -7.81 -7.79 -5.06
C ILE A 14 -9.28 -7.52 -5.35
N ARG A 15 -9.73 -6.28 -5.22
CA ARG A 15 -11.11 -5.88 -5.49
C ARG A 15 -11.49 -6.04 -6.96
N THR A 16 -10.55 -6.25 -7.89
CA THR A 16 -10.79 -6.44 -9.33
C THR A 16 -11.50 -7.78 -9.68
N GLY A 17 -12.52 -8.16 -8.91
CA GLY A 17 -13.28 -9.39 -9.03
C GLY A 17 -14.80 -9.24 -9.12
N GLU A 18 -15.41 -8.07 -8.87
CA GLU A 18 -16.87 -7.95 -8.72
C GLU A 18 -17.46 -6.62 -9.24
N ARG A 19 -17.56 -6.49 -10.57
CA ARG A 19 -18.55 -5.67 -11.33
C ARG A 19 -19.09 -4.37 -10.67
N THR A 20 -18.22 -3.48 -10.21
CA THR A 20 -18.62 -2.13 -9.78
C THR A 20 -17.89 -1.02 -10.55
N MET A 21 -18.54 0.14 -10.73
CA MET A 21 -17.92 1.30 -11.43
C MET A 21 -16.61 1.77 -10.78
N GLU A 22 -16.44 1.55 -9.47
CA GLU A 22 -15.21 1.89 -8.74
C GLU A 22 -14.03 1.00 -9.17
N GLU A 23 -14.30 -0.26 -9.49
CA GLU A 23 -13.31 -1.21 -10.02
C GLU A 23 -12.79 -0.82 -11.41
N GLU A 24 -13.68 -0.34 -12.28
CA GLU A 24 -13.27 0.10 -13.62
C GLU A 24 -12.37 1.31 -13.57
N LYS A 25 -12.63 2.25 -12.65
CA LYS A 25 -11.73 3.38 -12.39
C LYS A 25 -10.39 2.90 -11.88
N TRP A 26 -10.35 2.01 -10.88
CA TRP A 26 -9.11 1.42 -10.39
C TRP A 26 -8.33 0.72 -11.49
N LYS A 27 -9.00 -0.08 -12.33
CA LYS A 27 -8.39 -0.75 -13.48
C LYS A 27 -7.79 0.25 -14.47
N ASN A 28 -8.47 1.37 -14.73
CA ASN A 28 -7.97 2.40 -15.62
C ASN A 28 -6.71 3.08 -15.04
N VAL A 29 -6.73 3.44 -13.76
CA VAL A 29 -5.57 4.04 -13.09
C VAL A 29 -4.41 3.04 -13.09
N ILE A 30 -4.63 1.80 -12.66
CA ILE A 30 -3.59 0.75 -12.65
C ILE A 30 -2.97 0.55 -14.05
N LYS A 31 -3.78 0.50 -15.12
CA LYS A 31 -3.28 0.36 -16.50
C LYS A 31 -2.42 1.54 -16.96
N ARG A 32 -2.55 2.73 -16.37
CA ARG A 32 -1.69 3.89 -16.68
C ARG A 32 -0.29 3.76 -16.06
N TYR A 33 -0.16 3.02 -14.97
CA TYR A 33 1.08 2.95 -14.19
C TYR A 33 1.78 1.59 -14.27
N TYR A 34 1.04 0.51 -14.56
CA TYR A 34 1.57 -0.86 -14.63
C TYR A 34 1.37 -1.47 -16.01
N THR A 35 2.42 -2.11 -16.51
CA THR A 35 2.34 -2.93 -17.72
C THR A 35 1.40 -4.13 -17.52
N PRO A 36 0.86 -4.73 -18.61
CA PRO A 36 0.07 -5.95 -18.51
C PRO A 36 0.84 -7.10 -17.86
N GLU A 37 2.16 -7.15 -18.04
CA GLU A 37 3.04 -8.16 -17.43
C GLU A 37 3.12 -7.98 -15.91
N GLU A 38 3.36 -6.76 -15.41
CA GLU A 38 3.34 -6.49 -13.97
C GLU A 38 1.99 -6.83 -13.34
N GLN A 39 0.88 -6.46 -14.01
CA GLN A 39 -0.47 -6.81 -13.55
C GLN A 39 -0.69 -8.33 -13.48
N ALA A 40 -0.14 -9.09 -14.43
CA ALA A 40 -0.22 -10.55 -14.40
C ALA A 40 0.57 -11.12 -13.22
N VAL A 41 1.75 -10.56 -12.92
CA VAL A 41 2.54 -10.95 -11.73
C VAL A 41 1.76 -10.66 -10.45
N TRP A 42 1.15 -9.47 -10.31
CA TRP A 42 0.33 -9.13 -9.15
C TRP A 42 -0.86 -10.09 -8.98
N ARG A 43 -1.55 -10.43 -10.07
CA ARG A 43 -2.67 -11.38 -10.04
C ARG A 43 -2.22 -12.78 -9.65
N ALA A 44 -1.09 -13.24 -10.18
CA ALA A 44 -0.53 -14.53 -9.80
C ALA A 44 -0.21 -14.57 -8.30
N LYS A 45 0.46 -13.54 -7.76
CA LYS A 45 0.77 -13.45 -6.32
C LYS A 45 -0.47 -13.39 -5.44
N LYS A 46 -1.52 -12.67 -5.87
CA LYS A 46 -2.83 -12.69 -5.20
C LYS A 46 -3.39 -14.11 -5.16
N SER A 47 -3.40 -14.82 -6.28
CA SER A 47 -3.92 -16.19 -6.34
C SER A 47 -3.12 -17.14 -5.46
N GLU A 48 -1.81 -16.92 -5.29
CA GLU A 48 -1.00 -17.69 -4.36
C GLU A 48 -1.33 -17.39 -2.90
N MET A 49 -1.46 -16.12 -2.50
CA MET A 49 -1.91 -15.79 -1.14
C MET A 49 -3.37 -16.22 -0.85
N ALA A 50 -4.27 -16.13 -1.82
CA ALA A 50 -5.65 -16.56 -1.63
C ALA A 50 -5.75 -18.08 -1.43
N LYS A 51 -4.73 -18.83 -1.89
CA LYS A 51 -4.58 -20.26 -1.60
C LYS A 51 -3.91 -20.52 -0.25
N GLU A 52 -3.22 -19.56 0.35
CA GLU A 52 -2.79 -19.66 1.74
C GLU A 52 -4.05 -19.70 2.62
N ALA A 53 -4.31 -20.88 3.18
CA ALA A 53 -5.45 -21.13 4.03
C ALA A 53 -5.43 -20.15 5.21
N GLY A 54 -6.41 -19.24 5.25
CA GLY A 54 -6.58 -18.26 6.33
C GLY A 54 -6.18 -16.82 5.99
N PHE A 55 -5.90 -16.46 4.73
CA PHE A 55 -5.76 -15.05 4.36
C PHE A 55 -7.12 -14.34 4.42
N ASP A 56 -7.42 -13.74 5.58
CA ASP A 56 -8.65 -12.99 5.81
C ASP A 56 -8.58 -11.63 5.09
N GLN A 57 -9.08 -11.58 3.85
CA GLN A 57 -9.07 -10.37 3.03
C GLN A 57 -9.84 -9.21 3.68
N ALA A 58 -10.93 -9.51 4.38
CA ALA A 58 -11.77 -8.52 5.03
C ALA A 58 -11.06 -7.89 6.24
N GLY A 59 -10.52 -8.71 7.14
CA GLY A 59 -9.72 -8.26 8.28
C GLY A 59 -8.43 -7.58 7.85
N TYR A 60 -7.82 -8.02 6.75
CA TYR A 60 -6.67 -7.33 6.16
C TYR A 60 -7.03 -5.93 5.67
N ALA A 61 -8.11 -5.78 4.89
CA ALA A 61 -8.60 -4.48 4.43
C ALA A 61 -9.00 -3.57 5.61
N GLN A 62 -9.57 -4.16 6.66
CA GLN A 62 -9.94 -3.43 7.86
C GLN A 62 -8.72 -2.96 8.65
N ALA A 63 -7.68 -3.80 8.79
CA ALA A 63 -6.42 -3.42 9.43
C ALA A 63 -5.74 -2.25 8.71
N TRP A 64 -5.80 -2.23 7.37
CA TRP A 64 -5.32 -1.09 6.59
C TRP A 64 -6.10 0.19 6.82
N SER A 65 -7.43 0.08 6.86
CA SER A 65 -8.30 1.24 7.11
C SER A 65 -8.13 1.78 8.52
N ASP A 66 -8.00 0.90 9.53
CA ASP A 66 -7.73 1.26 10.92
C ASP A 66 -6.38 1.95 11.07
N LEU A 67 -5.31 1.38 10.47
CA LEU A 67 -3.98 1.97 10.50
C LEU A 67 -3.98 3.36 9.85
N ALA A 68 -4.57 3.50 8.65
CA ALA A 68 -4.67 4.78 7.97
C ALA A 68 -5.44 5.82 8.79
N GLY A 69 -6.58 5.44 9.38
CA GLY A 69 -7.37 6.33 10.24
C GLY A 69 -6.63 6.74 11.51
N ARG A 70 -5.86 5.83 12.14
CA ARG A 70 -5.06 6.12 13.34
C ARG A 70 -3.87 7.03 13.05
N ILE A 71 -3.25 6.87 11.88
CA ILE A 71 -2.18 7.79 11.43
C ILE A 71 -2.79 9.16 11.16
N GLU A 72 -3.88 9.23 10.39
CA GLU A 72 -4.53 10.50 10.04
C GLU A 72 -5.00 11.26 11.28
N ALA A 73 -5.63 10.57 12.24
CA ALA A 73 -6.04 11.15 13.52
C ALA A 73 -4.87 11.55 14.44
N ALA A 74 -3.68 10.99 14.22
CA ALA A 74 -2.49 11.37 14.97
C ALA A 74 -1.78 12.59 14.36
N LEU A 75 -2.11 13.00 13.13
CA LEU A 75 -1.48 14.15 12.48
C LEU A 75 -1.94 15.49 13.11
N PRO A 76 -1.03 16.48 13.25
CA PRO A 76 0.39 16.43 12.92
C PRO A 76 1.19 15.68 14.01
N LEU A 77 1.85 14.58 13.62
CA LEU A 77 2.75 13.80 14.48
C LEU A 77 4.18 14.01 14.01
N ASP A 78 5.15 14.00 14.92
CA ASP A 78 6.55 14.05 14.53
C ASP A 78 7.01 12.70 13.96
N PRO A 79 7.60 12.65 12.75
CA PRO A 79 7.95 11.41 12.08
C PRO A 79 9.15 10.67 12.70
N ALA A 80 9.93 11.32 13.57
CA ALA A 80 11.00 10.69 14.33
C ALA A 80 10.51 10.10 15.67
N SER A 81 9.28 10.40 16.07
CA SER A 81 8.72 9.96 17.35
C SER A 81 8.46 8.45 17.39
N ASN A 82 8.54 7.88 18.59
CA ASN A 82 8.28 6.45 18.84
C ASN A 82 6.92 6.00 18.29
N LYS A 83 5.89 6.85 18.39
CA LYS A 83 4.55 6.56 17.87
C LYS A 83 4.54 6.45 16.34
N ALA A 84 5.28 7.31 15.65
CA ALA A 84 5.41 7.26 14.20
C ALA A 84 6.17 6.01 13.75
N GLN A 85 7.27 5.69 14.45
CA GLN A 85 8.04 4.47 14.21
C GLN A 85 7.20 3.20 14.45
N ALA A 86 6.30 3.20 15.43
CA ALA A 86 5.36 2.11 15.68
C ALA A 86 4.35 1.94 14.53
N PHE A 87 3.81 3.03 13.99
CA PHE A 87 2.95 2.96 12.79
C PHE A 87 3.70 2.38 11.58
N LEU A 88 4.97 2.74 11.41
CA LEU A 88 5.82 2.15 10.37
C LEU A 88 6.09 0.66 10.61
N ASP A 89 6.22 0.21 11.85
CA ASP A 89 6.34 -1.22 12.18
C ASP A 89 5.07 -2.00 11.82
N GLU A 90 3.90 -1.48 12.22
CA GLU A 90 2.59 -2.05 11.88
C GLU A 90 2.37 -2.09 10.36
N TRP A 91 2.72 -1.01 9.66
CA TRP A 91 2.67 -0.95 8.20
C TRP A 91 3.55 -2.03 7.57
N ASN A 92 4.82 -2.15 8.01
CA ASN A 92 5.72 -3.18 7.51
C ASN A 92 5.23 -4.60 7.81
N LYS A 93 4.63 -4.85 8.98
CA LYS A 93 4.03 -6.15 9.32
C LYS A 93 2.87 -6.50 8.39
N LEU A 94 1.98 -5.54 8.12
CA LEU A 94 0.91 -5.74 7.15
C LEU A 94 1.47 -6.01 5.74
N LEU A 95 2.65 -5.48 5.43
CA LEU A 95 3.36 -5.71 4.17
C LEU A 95 4.29 -6.91 4.16
N GLU A 96 4.52 -7.58 5.29
CA GLU A 96 5.45 -8.70 5.38
C GLU A 96 5.07 -9.88 4.46
N PRO A 97 3.82 -10.40 4.44
CA PRO A 97 3.43 -11.46 3.50
C PRO A 97 3.59 -11.01 2.03
N PHE A 98 3.40 -9.72 1.76
CA PHE A 98 3.54 -9.15 0.43
C PHE A 98 4.98 -8.99 -0.01
N THR A 99 5.84 -8.46 0.85
CA THR A 99 7.26 -8.25 0.57
C THR A 99 8.02 -9.55 0.45
N ARG A 100 7.57 -10.63 1.12
CA ARG A 100 8.07 -11.99 0.88
C ARG A 100 7.77 -12.49 -0.53
N MET A 101 6.65 -12.06 -1.09
CA MET A 101 6.18 -12.53 -2.40
C MET A 101 6.53 -11.59 -3.56
N ALA A 102 6.64 -10.29 -3.31
CA ALA A 102 6.83 -9.27 -4.32
C ALA A 102 8.30 -9.11 -4.69
N THR A 103 8.52 -8.85 -5.98
CA THR A 103 9.85 -8.52 -6.47
C THR A 103 10.20 -7.06 -6.13
N PRO A 104 11.49 -6.71 -6.06
CA PRO A 104 11.91 -5.32 -5.87
C PRO A 104 11.43 -4.39 -7.00
N ASP A 105 11.13 -4.92 -8.19
CA ASP A 105 10.58 -4.14 -9.30
C ASP A 105 9.11 -3.76 -9.05
N MET A 106 8.31 -4.71 -8.54
CA MET A 106 6.94 -4.45 -8.10
C MET A 106 6.88 -3.41 -6.99
N MET A 107 7.85 -3.40 -6.07
CA MET A 107 7.97 -2.38 -5.03
C MET A 107 8.23 -0.99 -5.61
N LYS A 108 9.05 -0.89 -6.66
CA LYS A 108 9.31 0.38 -7.34
C LYS A 108 8.09 0.88 -8.11
N GLY A 109 7.37 -0.03 -8.79
CA GLY A 109 6.10 0.27 -9.46
C GLY A 109 5.06 0.80 -8.48
N ALA A 110 4.90 0.14 -7.34
CA ALA A 110 4.06 0.58 -6.23
C ALA A 110 4.47 1.97 -5.72
N ALA A 111 5.73 2.16 -5.36
CA ALA A 111 6.21 3.46 -4.89
C ALA A 111 5.89 4.60 -5.87
N ARG A 112 6.10 4.37 -7.17
CA ARG A 112 5.80 5.35 -8.23
C ARG A 112 4.30 5.61 -8.37
N PHE A 113 3.47 4.59 -8.24
CA PHE A 113 2.01 4.72 -8.26
C PHE A 113 1.51 5.63 -7.13
N TRP A 114 1.97 5.39 -5.90
CA TRP A 114 1.58 6.18 -4.72
C TRP A 114 2.21 7.57 -4.70
N ASP A 115 3.40 7.75 -5.26
CA ASP A 115 4.00 9.08 -5.44
C ASP A 115 3.14 9.98 -6.33
N ARG A 116 2.41 9.36 -7.27
CA ARG A 116 1.48 10.00 -8.21
C ARG A 116 0.04 10.03 -7.68
N MET A 117 -0.17 9.78 -6.38
CA MET A 117 -1.50 9.70 -5.79
C MET A 117 -2.35 10.94 -6.05
N ASP A 118 -1.75 12.13 -6.03
CA ASP A 118 -2.45 13.39 -6.32
C ASP A 118 -3.19 13.35 -7.67
N GLU A 119 -2.63 12.64 -8.67
CA GLU A 119 -3.22 12.52 -10.01
C GLU A 119 -4.46 11.62 -10.06
N TRP A 120 -4.61 10.66 -9.14
CA TRP A 120 -5.67 9.64 -9.22
C TRP A 120 -6.52 9.48 -7.96
N SER A 121 -6.12 10.05 -6.81
CA SER A 121 -6.88 9.98 -5.55
C SER A 121 -8.21 10.72 -5.59
N GLY A 122 -8.40 11.63 -6.56
CA GLY A 122 -9.71 12.23 -6.85
C GLY A 122 -10.60 11.36 -7.73
N GLU A 123 -10.03 10.38 -8.45
CA GLU A 123 -10.76 9.48 -9.34
C GLU A 123 -11.30 8.25 -8.59
N VAL A 124 -10.57 7.76 -7.58
CA VAL A 124 -10.90 6.55 -6.81
C VAL A 124 -10.86 6.79 -5.29
N LYS A 125 -11.72 6.09 -4.55
CA LYS A 125 -11.73 6.16 -3.09
C LYS A 125 -10.65 5.25 -2.52
N SER A 126 -9.51 5.84 -2.16
CA SER A 126 -8.40 5.14 -1.51
C SER A 126 -8.64 5.03 0.01
N PRO A 127 -8.31 3.90 0.66
CA PRO A 127 -8.36 3.78 2.12
C PRO A 127 -7.23 4.57 2.81
N ILE A 128 -6.19 4.93 2.06
CA ILE A 128 -5.04 5.70 2.54
C ILE A 128 -5.05 7.05 1.82
N SER A 129 -5.10 8.13 2.61
CA SER A 129 -5.02 9.50 2.12
C SER A 129 -3.58 9.89 1.72
N ALA A 130 -3.45 10.89 0.85
CA ALA A 130 -2.14 11.43 0.45
C ALA A 130 -1.31 11.92 1.63
N ALA A 131 -1.96 12.49 2.65
CA ALA A 131 -1.30 12.92 3.89
C ALA A 131 -0.70 11.75 4.67
N VAL A 132 -1.43 10.64 4.80
CA VAL A 132 -0.95 9.41 5.47
C VAL A 132 0.23 8.82 4.69
N TRP A 133 0.13 8.74 3.36
CA TRP A 133 1.24 8.25 2.53
C TRP A 133 2.50 9.12 2.65
N ALA A 134 2.35 10.45 2.55
CA ALA A 134 3.46 11.39 2.69
C ALA A 134 4.11 11.26 4.06
N PHE A 135 3.31 11.17 5.13
CA PHE A 135 3.80 10.98 6.48
C PHE A 135 4.61 9.68 6.61
N MET A 136 4.07 8.54 6.17
CA MET A 136 4.76 7.25 6.25
C MET A 136 6.09 7.24 5.48
N LYS A 137 6.14 7.94 4.33
CA LYS A 137 7.39 8.15 3.58
C LYS A 137 8.42 8.91 4.39
N GLU A 138 8.01 9.98 5.07
CA GLU A 138 8.89 10.74 5.97
C GLU A 138 9.36 9.92 7.17
N VAL A 139 8.47 9.16 7.83
CA VAL A 139 8.83 8.27 8.94
C VAL A 139 9.87 7.24 8.51
N GLY A 140 9.69 6.63 7.34
CA GLY A 140 10.65 5.69 6.76
C GLY A 140 12.01 6.34 6.44
N ALA A 141 11.99 7.55 5.89
CA ALA A 141 13.21 8.31 5.62
C ALA A 141 13.95 8.66 6.92
N LYS A 142 13.24 9.10 7.97
CA LYS A 142 13.80 9.39 9.30
C LYS A 142 14.38 8.15 9.97
N ARG A 143 13.67 7.02 9.90
CA ARG A 143 14.17 5.72 10.41
C ARG A 143 15.48 5.33 9.74
N LYS A 144 15.54 5.44 8.40
CA LYS A 144 16.75 5.12 7.65
C LYS A 144 17.91 6.04 8.01
N ALA A 145 17.65 7.35 8.15
CA ALA A 145 18.66 8.30 8.57
C ALA A 145 19.19 7.99 9.99
N ALA A 146 18.32 7.54 10.89
CA ALA A 146 18.68 7.14 12.25
C ALA A 146 19.39 5.78 12.34
N SER A 147 19.14 4.85 11.41
CA SER A 147 19.82 3.53 11.35
C SER A 147 21.13 3.53 10.54
N GLY A 148 21.43 4.62 9.85
CA GLY A 148 22.64 4.79 9.03
C GLY A 148 23.66 5.77 9.62
N ALA A 149 23.44 6.22 10.86
CA ALA A 149 24.36 7.03 11.66
C ALA A 149 24.91 6.17 12.81
#